data_AF-A0A2T2UC64-F1
#
_entry.id   AF-A0A2T2UC64-F1
#
_cell.length_a   1.000
_cell.length_b   1.000
_cell.length_c   1.000
_cell.angle_alpha   90.00
_cell.angle_beta   90.00
_cell.angle_gamma   90.00
#
_symmetry.space_group_name_H-M   'P 1'
#
loop_
_entity.id
_entity.type
_entity.pdbx_description
1 polymer ?
#
loop_
_entity_poly.entity_id
_entity_poly.type
_entity_poly.pdbx_seq_one_letter_code
_entity_poly.pdbx_strand_id
1 'polypeptide(L)' 'NEDLADSPELINNDPFGEGWLYKLRVENPDDVHQLMSPQDYEAFAESEED' A
#
# COMPACT_ATOMS: atom_id res chain seq x y z
N ASN A 1 13.53 -2.04 -0.01
CA ASN A 1 13.74 -1.26 1.20
C ASN A 1 14.69 -2.04 2.08
N GLU A 2 15.98 -1.70 2.13
CA GLU A 2 16.96 -2.47 2.94
C GLU A 2 16.72 -2.25 4.43
N ASP A 3 16.30 -1.04 4.82
CA ASP A 3 16.00 -0.67 6.22
C ASP A 3 14.89 -1.53 6.83
N LEU A 4 13.93 -1.99 6.02
CA LEU A 4 12.85 -2.88 6.48
C LEU A 4 13.35 -4.28 6.90
N ALA A 5 14.50 -4.71 6.40
CA ALA A 5 15.09 -6.00 6.78
C ALA A 5 15.65 -5.95 8.21
N ASP A 6 16.22 -4.80 8.59
CA ASP A 6 16.78 -4.57 9.93
C ASP A 6 15.72 -4.07 10.93
N SER A 7 14.70 -3.34 10.45
CA SER A 7 13.61 -2.75 11.23
C SER A 7 12.23 -3.11 10.65
N PRO A 8 11.77 -4.36 10.82
CA PRO A 8 10.48 -4.81 10.28
C PRO A 8 9.27 -4.06 10.86
N GLU A 9 9.39 -3.47 12.06
CA GLU A 9 8.36 -2.67 12.71
C GLU A 9 7.99 -1.40 11.94
N LEU A 10 8.84 -0.94 11.01
CA LEU A 10 8.54 0.21 10.14
C LEU A 10 7.26 -0.01 9.33
N ILE A 11 6.94 -1.26 8.97
CA ILE A 11 5.69 -1.58 8.26
C ILE A 11 4.44 -1.18 9.06
N ASN A 12 4.53 -1.24 10.40
CA ASN A 12 3.41 -0.92 11.29
C ASN A 12 3.42 0.56 11.70
N ASN A 13 4.61 1.12 11.95
CA ASN A 13 4.74 2.48 12.50
C ASN A 13 4.67 3.57 11.43
N ASP A 14 5.16 3.29 10.22
CA ASP A 14 5.14 4.25 9.10
C ASP A 14 4.83 3.54 7.76
N PRO A 15 3.60 2.99 7.61
CA PRO A 15 3.23 2.16 6.46
C PRO A 15 3.27 2.91 5.11
N PHE A 16 3.12 4.23 5.13
CA PHE A 16 3.08 5.07 3.92
C PHE A 16 4.41 5.82 3.66
N GLY A 17 5.35 5.82 4.61
CA GLY A 17 6.66 6.44 4.48
C GLY A 17 7.78 5.40 4.40
N GLU A 18 8.55 5.27 5.48
CA GLU A 18 9.72 4.39 5.55
C GLU A 18 9.37 2.90 5.46
N GLY A 19 8.11 2.50 5.67
CA GLY A 19 7.61 1.13 5.59
C GLY A 19 7.36 0.58 4.18
N TRP A 20 7.76 1.27 3.10
CA TRP A 20 7.51 0.79 1.73
C TRP A 20 8.16 -0.58 1.43
N LEU A 21 7.48 -1.42 0.65
CA LEU A 21 7.96 -2.77 0.33
C LEU A 21 8.83 -2.80 -0.94
N TYR A 22 8.24 -2.41 -2.07
CA TYR A 22 8.85 -2.46 -3.39
C TYR A 22 8.66 -1.16 -4.17
N LYS A 23 9.59 -0.88 -5.08
CA LYS A 23 9.45 0.15 -6.13
C LYS A 23 9.44 -0.57 -7.46
N LEU A 24 8.37 -0.40 -8.21
CA LEU A 24 8.14 -1.11 -9.47
C LEU A 24 8.01 -0.10 -10.60
N ARG A 25 8.39 -0.51 -11.81
CA ARG A 25 8.06 0.22 -13.03
C ARG A 25 6.72 -0.28 -13.52
N VAL A 26 5.76 0.64 -13.65
CA VAL A 26 4.47 0.32 -14.27
C VAL A 26 4.68 0.26 -15.79
N GLU A 27 4.36 -0.88 -16.41
CA GLU A 27 4.49 -1.07 -17.86
C GLU A 27 3.37 -0.35 -18.62
N ASN A 28 2.13 -0.42 -18.12
CA ASN A 28 0.97 0.28 -18.66
C ASN A 28 0.36 1.23 -17.61
N PRO A 29 0.47 2.57 -17.77
CA PRO A 29 -0.07 3.54 -16.82
C PRO A 29 -1.58 3.43 -16.60
N ASP A 30 -2.34 2.94 -17.59
CA ASP A 30 -3.79 2.83 -17.49
C ASP A 30 -4.25 1.74 -16.50
N ASP A 31 -3.38 0.81 -16.13
CA ASP A 31 -3.69 -0.24 -15.15
C ASP A 31 -3.99 0.37 -13.76
N VAL A 32 -3.46 1.57 -13.47
CA VAL A 32 -3.71 2.29 -12.20
C VAL A 32 -5.19 2.70 -12.08
N HIS A 33 -5.88 2.94 -13.19
CA HIS A 33 -7.30 3.30 -13.18
C HIS A 33 -8.23 2.13 -12.79
N GLN A 34 -7.70 0.90 -12.75
CA GLN A 34 -8.45 -0.28 -12.32
C GLN A 34 -8.40 -0.49 -10.80
N LEU A 35 -7.54 0.24 -10.10
CA LEU A 35 -7.41 0.18 -8.65
C LEU A 35 -8.51 0.99 -7.97
N MET A 36 -8.83 0.64 -6.73
CA MET A 36 -9.80 1.37 -5.91
C MET A 36 -9.31 2.79 -5.63
N SER A 37 -10.23 3.75 -5.63
CA SER A 37 -9.96 5.06 -5.04
C SER A 37 -9.85 4.94 -3.51
N PRO A 38 -9.28 5.93 -2.82
CA PRO A 38 -9.25 5.92 -1.36
C PRO A 38 -10.64 5.76 -0.73
N GLN A 39 -11.66 6.41 -1.30
CA GLN A 39 -13.04 6.34 -0.81
C GLN A 39 -13.65 4.94 -1.03
N ASP A 40 -13.39 4.33 -2.19
CA ASP A 40 -13.90 2.99 -2.47
C ASP A 40 -13.25 1.94 -1.57
N TYR A 41 -11.96 2.11 -1.25
CA TYR A 41 -11.24 1.20 -0.36
C TYR A 41 -11.70 1.32 1.10
N GLU A 42 -11.98 2.53 1.59
CA GLU A 42 -12.54 2.76 2.92
C GLU A 42 -13.89 2.04 3.08
N ALA A 43 -14.80 2.22 2.11
CA ALA A 43 -16.09 1.53 2.12
C ALA A 43 -15.97 0.00 2.03
N PHE A 44 -15.01 -0.51 1.26
CA PHE A 44 -14.72 -1.94 1.19
C PHE A 44 -14.24 -2.49 2.54
N ALA A 45 -13.29 -1.82 3.19
CA ALA A 45 -12.74 -2.25 4.47
C ALA A 45 -13.82 -2.30 5.57
N GLU A 46 -14.66 -1.27 5.66
CA GLU A 46 -15.79 -1.25 6.60
C GLU A 46 -16.76 -2.41 6.37
N SER A 47 -17.00 -2.78 5.11
CA SER A 47 -17.92 -3.87 4.77
C SER A 47 -17.42 -5.28 5.16
N GLU A 48 -16.13 -5.43 5.41
CA GLU A 48 -15.49 -6.70 5.83
C GLU A 48 -15.30 -6.79 7.36
N GLU A 49 -15.62 -5.72 8.11
CA GLU A 49 -15.53 -5.68 9.58
C GLU A 49 -16.79 -6.23 10.28
N ASP A 50 -17.88 -6.45 9.54
CA ASP A 50 -19.16 -7.03 9.98
C ASP A 50 -19.25 -8.56 9.78
#